data_AF-A0A1C5UC86-F1
#
_entry.id   AF-A0A1C5UC86-F1
#
_cell.length_a   1.000
_cell.length_b   1.000
_cell.length_c   1.000
_cell.angle_alpha   90.00
_cell.angle_beta   90.00
_cell.angle_gamma   90.00
#
_symmetry.space_group_name_H-M   'P 1'
#
loop_
_entity.id
_entity.type
_entity.pdbx_description
1 polymer ?
#
loop_
_entity_poly.entity_id
_entity_poly.type
_entity_poly.pdbx_seq_one_letter_code
_entity_poly.pdbx_strand_id
1 'polypeptide(L)'
;MVIEFLKKGKQNAIPSKLLAEMAGCGNVRDLRALVSQERQQGAVILSTSRGGGGYYLPADAAEVREFVRTLDARARHTFLALRSARKYLKELEIDNEKMEGVGDCVPRDHA
;
A
#
# COMPACT_ATOMS: atom_id res chain seq x y z
N MET A 1 -20.06 -0.26 8.41
CA MET A 1 -20.40 -1.58 7.83
C MET A 1 -19.43 -2.66 8.30
N VAL A 2 -18.14 -2.59 8.00
CA VAL A 2 -17.16 -3.58 8.48
C VAL A 2 -16.97 -3.47 9.98
N ILE A 3 -16.92 -2.23 10.50
CA ILE A 3 -16.72 -1.96 11.93
C ILE A 3 -17.74 -2.67 12.85
N GLU A 4 -18.96 -2.92 12.38
CA GLU A 4 -20.05 -3.52 13.15
C GLU A 4 -19.81 -5.00 13.46
N PHE A 5 -19.05 -5.69 12.63
CA PHE A 5 -18.67 -7.09 12.86
C PHE A 5 -17.47 -7.24 13.79
N LEU A 6 -16.70 -6.16 13.98
CA LEU A 6 -15.44 -6.22 14.69
C LEU A 6 -15.62 -6.13 16.20
N LYS A 7 -14.79 -6.87 16.93
CA LYS A 7 -14.70 -6.81 18.39
C LYS A 7 -13.41 -6.10 18.81
N LYS A 8 -13.43 -5.55 20.03
CA LYS A 8 -12.28 -4.86 20.62
C LYS A 8 -11.18 -5.83 21.02
N GLY A 9 -9.93 -5.46 20.78
CA GLY A 9 -8.74 -6.21 21.17
C GLY A 9 -8.20 -7.12 20.07
N LYS A 10 -6.87 -7.18 19.96
CA LYS A 10 -6.13 -7.95 18.96
C LYS A 10 -6.39 -9.45 19.04
N GLN A 11 -6.71 -9.96 20.23
CA GLN A 11 -7.11 -11.35 20.44
C GLN A 11 -8.43 -11.72 19.74
N ASN A 12 -9.27 -10.72 19.45
CA ASN A 12 -10.53 -10.90 18.75
C ASN A 12 -10.42 -10.58 17.24
N ALA A 13 -9.21 -10.56 16.69
CA ALA A 13 -8.98 -10.31 15.28
C ALA A 13 -9.70 -11.35 14.41
N ILE A 14 -10.56 -10.86 13.53
CA ILE A 14 -11.31 -11.70 12.60
C ILE A 14 -10.47 -11.92 11.35
N PRO A 15 -10.24 -13.18 10.93
CA PRO A 15 -9.51 -13.49 9.71
C PRO A 15 -10.13 -12.82 8.48
N SER A 16 -9.29 -12.36 7.55
CA SER A 16 -9.78 -11.57 6.40
C SER A 16 -10.75 -12.31 5.48
N LYS A 17 -10.63 -13.64 5.35
CA LYS A 17 -11.58 -14.44 4.55
C LYS A 17 -12.98 -14.44 5.19
N LEU A 18 -13.03 -14.78 6.48
CA LEU A 18 -14.27 -14.79 7.25
C LEU A 18 -14.92 -13.41 7.29
N LEU A 19 -14.13 -12.35 7.48
CA LEU A 19 -14.68 -10.98 7.48
C LEU A 19 -15.21 -10.57 6.11
N ALA A 20 -14.60 -11.03 5.01
CA ALA A 20 -15.09 -10.74 3.67
C ALA A 20 -16.46 -11.38 3.44
N GLU A 21 -16.63 -12.65 3.85
CA GLU A 21 -17.91 -13.36 3.79
C GLU A 21 -18.99 -12.66 4.62
N MET A 22 -18.68 -12.29 5.87
CA MET A 22 -19.62 -11.59 6.76
C MET A 22 -20.02 -10.21 6.23
N ALA A 23 -19.09 -9.49 5.60
CA ALA A 23 -19.34 -8.17 5.02
C ALA A 23 -19.96 -8.25 3.61
N GLY A 24 -20.27 -9.44 3.09
CA GLY A 24 -20.83 -9.62 1.74
C GLY A 24 -19.86 -9.26 0.61
N CYS A 25 -18.56 -9.23 0.88
CA CYS A 25 -17.52 -8.96 -0.10
C CYS A 25 -17.24 -10.23 -0.92
N GLY A 26 -17.14 -10.10 -2.26
CA GLY A 26 -16.86 -11.25 -3.12
C GLY A 26 -15.45 -11.84 -2.93
N ASN A 27 -14.51 -11.04 -2.43
CA ASN A 27 -13.16 -11.49 -2.12
C ASN A 27 -12.47 -10.58 -1.08
N VAL A 28 -11.27 -10.98 -0.65
CA VAL A 28 -10.46 -10.26 0.34
C VAL A 28 -9.95 -8.90 -0.17
N ARG A 29 -9.81 -8.70 -1.48
CA ARG A 29 -9.41 -7.42 -2.06
C ARG A 29 -10.53 -6.39 -1.91
N ASP A 30 -11.77 -6.79 -2.14
CA ASP A 30 -12.95 -5.93 -1.97
C ASP A 30 -13.11 -5.54 -0.50
N LEU A 31 -12.94 -6.51 0.42
CA LEU A 31 -12.91 -6.22 1.85
C LEU A 31 -11.84 -5.18 2.21
N ARG A 32 -10.62 -5.30 1.65
CA ARG A 32 -9.54 -4.33 1.90
C ARG A 32 -9.89 -2.94 1.39
N ALA A 33 -10.52 -2.84 0.23
CA ALA A 33 -10.99 -1.57 -0.32
C ALA A 33 -12.05 -0.94 0.59
N LEU A 34 -13.02 -1.73 1.05
CA LEU A 34 -14.05 -1.29 1.97
C LEU A 34 -13.47 -0.82 3.32
N VAL A 35 -12.56 -1.60 3.92
CA VAL A 35 -11.85 -1.20 5.15
C VAL A 35 -11.05 0.10 4.93
N SER A 36 -10.39 0.25 3.78
CA SER A 36 -9.66 1.48 3.46
C SER A 36 -10.60 2.69 3.38
N GLN A 37 -11.76 2.53 2.75
CA GLN A 37 -12.77 3.57 2.68
C GLN A 37 -13.30 3.94 4.07
N GLU A 38 -13.63 2.96 4.91
CA GLU A 38 -14.07 3.25 6.29
C GLU A 38 -12.97 3.96 7.10
N ARG A 39 -11.70 3.57 6.95
CA ARG A 39 -10.56 4.26 7.58
C ARG A 39 -10.45 5.71 7.12
N GLN A 40 -10.64 5.99 5.83
CA GLN A 40 -10.63 7.35 5.30
C GLN A 40 -11.78 8.21 5.86
N GLN A 41 -12.91 7.58 6.18
CA GLN A 41 -14.06 8.23 6.84
C GLN A 41 -13.86 8.41 8.35
N GLY A 42 -12.71 7.98 8.91
CA GLY A 42 -12.35 8.16 10.32
C GLY A 42 -12.52 6.91 11.19
N ALA A 43 -12.90 5.76 10.63
CA ALA A 43 -13.03 4.52 11.40
C ALA A 43 -11.66 3.98 11.85
N VAL A 44 -11.48 3.76 13.16
CA VAL A 44 -10.25 3.21 13.73
C VAL A 44 -10.28 1.68 13.70
N ILE A 45 -10.06 1.11 12.51
CA ILE A 45 -9.98 -0.33 12.29
C ILE A 45 -8.50 -0.75 12.26
N LEU A 46 -8.04 -1.57 13.20
CA LEU A 46 -6.67 -2.06 13.22
C LEU A 46 -6.53 -3.36 12.42
N SER A 47 -5.33 -3.65 11.94
CA SER A 47 -5.03 -4.93 11.30
C SER A 47 -3.77 -5.57 11.86
N THR A 48 -3.77 -6.90 11.95
CA THR A 48 -2.63 -7.71 12.38
C THR A 48 -2.24 -8.69 11.29
N SER A 49 -0.97 -9.05 11.23
CA SER A 49 -0.45 -10.15 10.40
C SER A 49 -0.07 -11.38 11.23
N ARG A 50 -0.11 -11.30 12.57
CA ARG A 50 0.13 -12.45 13.45
C ARG A 50 -1.05 -13.42 13.43
N GLY A 51 -0.78 -14.71 13.57
CA GLY A 51 -1.81 -15.75 13.73
C GLY A 51 -2.73 -15.94 12.51
N GLY A 52 -2.22 -15.72 11.29
CA GLY A 52 -3.03 -15.76 10.06
C GLY A 52 -3.63 -14.40 9.66
N GLY A 53 -3.42 -13.38 10.51
CA GLY A 53 -3.82 -12.00 10.27
C GLY A 53 -5.32 -11.74 10.44
N GLY A 54 -5.72 -10.48 10.30
CA GLY A 54 -7.13 -10.10 10.48
C GLY A 54 -7.33 -8.64 10.88
N TYR A 55 -8.59 -8.31 11.16
CA TYR A 55 -9.03 -6.97 11.55
C TYR A 55 -9.75 -6.99 12.90
N TYR A 56 -9.60 -5.90 13.66
CA TYR A 56 -10.18 -5.73 14.99
C TYR A 56 -10.33 -4.24 15.34
N LEU A 57 -11.12 -3.96 16.37
CA LEU A 57 -11.18 -2.64 16.99
C LEU A 57 -10.13 -2.53 18.11
N PRO A 58 -9.52 -1.36 18.33
CA PRO A 58 -8.58 -1.21 19.43
C PRO A 58 -9.29 -1.41 20.79
N ALA A 59 -8.68 -2.19 21.67
CA ALA A 59 -9.08 -2.27 23.07
C ALA A 59 -8.41 -1.18 23.92
N ASP A 60 -7.17 -0.82 23.60
CA ASP A 60 -6.38 0.13 24.36
C ASP A 60 -5.45 1.00 23.48
N ALA A 61 -4.81 1.99 24.10
CA ALA A 61 -3.87 2.88 23.42
C ALA A 61 -2.55 2.19 23.02
N ALA A 62 -2.20 1.07 23.65
CA ALA A 62 -0.98 0.33 23.30
C ALA A 62 -1.13 -0.36 21.94
N GLU A 63 -2.28 -0.98 21.67
CA GLU A 63 -2.60 -1.57 20.37
C GLU A 63 -2.59 -0.52 19.25
N VAL A 64 -3.16 0.66 19.50
CA VAL A 64 -3.13 1.77 18.55
C VAL A 64 -1.70 2.22 18.28
N ARG A 65 -0.88 2.41 19.32
CA ARG A 65 0.54 2.78 19.17
C ARG A 65 1.33 1.73 18.40
N GLU A 66 1.13 0.45 18.69
CA GLU A 66 1.78 -0.65 17.96
C GLU A 66 1.42 -0.61 16.46
N PHE A 67 0.14 -0.39 16.16
CA PHE A 67 -0.33 -0.29 14.79
C PHE A 67 0.26 0.90 14.04
N VAL A 68 0.26 2.09 14.66
CA VAL A 68 0.87 3.31 14.09
C VAL A 68 2.35 3.08 13.80
N ARG A 69 3.11 2.55 14.77
CA ARG A 69 4.54 2.23 14.57
C ARG A 69 4.77 1.29 13.40
N THR A 70 3.89 0.30 13.23
CA THR A 70 3.99 -0.67 12.13
C THR A 70 3.71 -0.01 10.77
N LEU A 71 2.69 0.85 10.68
CA LEU A 71 2.37 1.57 9.45
C LEU A 71 3.44 2.60 9.10
N ASP A 72 3.98 3.32 10.08
CA ASP A 72 5.07 4.28 9.87
C ASP A 72 6.33 3.60 9.33
N ALA A 73 6.71 2.47 9.92
CA ALA A 73 7.83 1.68 9.43
C ALA A 73 7.59 1.25 7.97
N ARG A 74 6.41 0.70 7.67
CA ARG A 74 6.04 0.31 6.31
C ARG A 74 6.10 1.49 5.35
N ALA A 75 5.52 2.63 5.71
CA ALA A 75 5.51 3.83 4.88
C ALA A 75 6.95 4.29 4.56
N ARG A 76 7.83 4.33 5.56
CA ARG A 76 9.26 4.64 5.35
C ARG A 76 9.91 3.71 4.34
N HIS A 77 9.73 2.39 4.49
CA HIS A 77 10.27 1.42 3.53
C HIS A 77 9.68 1.60 2.13
N THR A 78 8.38 1.87 2.01
CA THR A 78 7.71 2.16 0.74
C THR A 78 8.31 3.41 0.07
N PHE A 79 8.51 4.50 0.81
CA PHE A 79 9.11 5.72 0.27
C PHE A 79 10.56 5.51 -0.17
N LEU A 80 11.35 4.72 0.57
CA LEU A 80 12.72 4.39 0.18
C LEU A 80 12.75 3.60 -1.14
N ALA A 81 11.89 2.59 -1.30
CA ALA A 81 11.79 1.83 -2.54
C ALA A 81 11.32 2.69 -3.72
N LEU A 82 10.35 3.59 -3.49
CA LEU A 82 9.91 4.55 -4.50
C LEU A 82 11.03 5.50 -4.93
N ARG A 83 11.88 5.94 -3.99
CA ARG A 83 13.02 6.80 -4.28
C ARG A 83 14.01 6.12 -5.21
N SER A 84 14.38 4.86 -4.94
CA SER A 84 15.28 4.11 -5.83
C SER A 84 14.67 3.87 -7.21
N ALA A 85 13.39 3.50 -7.28
CA ALA A 85 12.70 3.27 -8.55
C ALA A 85 12.63 4.54 -9.41
N ARG A 86 12.32 5.69 -8.79
CA ARG A 86 12.30 7.00 -9.49
C ARG A 86 13.67 7.42 -10.02
N LYS A 87 14.75 7.17 -9.25
CA LYS A 87 16.11 7.46 -9.70
C LYS A 87 16.46 6.64 -10.94
N TYR A 88 16.17 5.34 -10.89
CA TYR A 88 16.40 4.42 -12.01
C TYR A 88 15.59 4.82 -13.25
N LEU A 89 14.30 5.17 -13.08
CA LEU A 89 13.47 5.65 -14.19
C LEU A 89 14.08 6.89 -14.87
N LYS A 90 14.54 7.87 -14.09
CA LYS A 90 15.19 9.07 -14.62
C LYS A 90 16.49 8.77 -15.38
N GLU A 91 17.28 7.79 -14.92
CA GLU A 91 18.52 7.38 -15.62
C GLU A 91 18.19 6.76 -16.99
N LEU A 92 17.16 5.92 -17.08
CA LEU A 92 16.68 5.36 -18.35
C LEU A 92 16.15 6.42 -19.32
N GLU A 93 15.41 7.41 -18.83
CA GLU A 93 14.89 8.51 -19.64
C GLU A 93 16.03 9.38 -20.22
N ILE A 94 17.06 9.68 -19.41
CA ILE A 94 18.25 10.44 -19.86
C ILE A 94 19.05 9.65 -20.91
N ASP A 95 19.20 8.34 -20.75
CA ASP A 95 19.95 7.52 -21.69
C ASP A 95 19.21 7.37 -23.04
N ASN A 96 17.88 7.38 -23.03
CA ASN A 96 17.06 7.40 -24.26
C ASN A 96 17.18 8.74 -25.02
N GLU A 97 17.15 9.88 -24.32
CA GLU A 97 17.29 11.21 -24.93
C GLU A 97 18.67 11.43 -25.58
N LYS A 98 19.72 10.79 -25.04
CA LYS A 98 21.08 10.83 -25.64
C LYS A 98 21.20 10.03 -26.93
N MET A 99 20.29 9.08 -27.17
CA MET A 99 20.30 8.23 -28.37
C MET A 99 19.56 8.87 -29.55
N GLU A 100 18.66 9.83 -29.29
CA GLU A 100 17.96 10.61 -30.34
C GLU A 100 18.74 11.86 -30.80
N GLY A 101 19.89 12.16 -30.19
CA GLY A 101 20.72 13.34 -30.48
C GLY A 101 21.90 13.14 -31.45
N VAL A 102 21.99 12.00 -32.15
CA VAL A 102 23.03 11.76 -33.19
C VAL A 102 22.35 11.61 -34.55
N GLY A 103 21.82 12.72 -35.06
CA GLY A 103 21.27 12.85 -36.39
C GLY A 103 21.71 14.17 -37.01
N ASP A 104 22.87 14.14 -37.66
CA ASP A 104 23.21 14.86 -38.90
C ASP A 104 24.68 15.26 -38.94
N CYS A 105 25.46 14.47 -39.66
CA CYS A 105 26.61 14.93 -40.43
C CYS A 105 26.63 14.14 -41.74
N VAL A 106 25.76 14.52 -42.68
CA VAL A 106 25.92 14.15 -44.08
C VAL A 106 26.75 15.24 -44.75
N PRO A 107 28.05 15.02 -45.04
CA PRO A 107 28.74 15.88 -45.99
C PRO A 107 28.17 15.60 -47.39
N ARG A 108 27.37 16.55 -47.90
CA ARG A 108 27.08 16.68 -49.33
C ARG A 108 28.33 17.24 -50.00
N ASP A 109 29.23 16.38 -50.45
CA ASP A 109 30.25 16.83 -51.39
C ASP A 109 29.73 16.66 -52.81
N HIS A 110 29.42 17.84 -53.38
CA HIS A 110 29.32 18.07 -54.82
C HIS A 110 30.74 18.02 -55.41
N ALA A 111 30.95 17.18 -56.42
CA ALA A 111 31.79 17.44 -57.59
C ALA A 111 31.60 16.32 -58.62
#